data_AF-A0AAN9AAZ3-F1
#
_entry.id   AF-A0AAN9AAZ3-F1
#
_cell.length_a   1.000
_cell.length_b   1.000
_cell.length_c   1.000
_cell.angle_alpha   90.00
_cell.angle_beta   90.00
_cell.angle_gamma   90.00
#
_symmetry.space_group_name_H-M   'P 1'
#
loop_
_entity.id
_entity.type
_entity.pdbx_description
1 polymer ?
#
loop_
_entity_poly.entity_id
_entity_poly.type
_entity_poly.pdbx_seq_one_letter_code
_entity_poly.pdbx_strand_id
1 'polypeptide(L)'
;RLPILEATADEISKQTGNPVLPVHLDIRDPAAVSHAFDACEAKFGLPHIIINNAAGNFISPSERLSPNAWKTVIDIVLNGTAYVTLEAGKRLIKAGQ
;
A
#
# COMPACT_ATOMS: atom_id res chain seq x y z
N ARG A 1 0.57 -5.41 -10.77
CA ARG A 1 0.99 -5.16 -12.18
C ARG A 1 0.35 -3.86 -12.63
N LEU A 2 1.12 -2.95 -13.23
CA LEU A 2 0.64 -1.59 -13.53
C LEU A 2 -0.60 -1.54 -14.44
N PRO A 3 -0.74 -2.35 -15.51
CA PRO A 3 -1.92 -2.28 -16.38
C PRO A 3 -3.25 -2.57 -15.69
N ILE A 4 -3.25 -3.43 -14.66
CA ILE A 4 -4.46 -3.72 -13.87
C ILE A 4 -4.83 -2.52 -13.00
N LEU A 5 -3.82 -1.88 -12.40
CA LEU A 5 -4.02 -0.69 -11.56
C LEU A 5 -4.56 0.47 -12.40
N GLU A 6 -4.01 0.68 -13.60
CA GLU A 6 -4.46 1.70 -14.55
C GLU A 6 -5.90 1.45 -14.98
N ALA A 7 -6.27 0.21 -15.33
CA ALA A 7 -7.64 -0.12 -15.70
C ALA A 7 -8.65 0.15 -14.55
N THR A 8 -8.30 -0.21 -13.31
CA THR A 8 -9.17 0.08 -12.15
C THR A 8 -9.24 1.57 -11.84
N ALA A 9 -8.14 2.31 -11.97
CA ALA A 9 -8.14 3.76 -11.80
C ALA A 9 -9.06 4.44 -12.82
N ASP A 10 -8.95 4.05 -14.09
CA ASP A 10 -9.82 4.54 -15.17
C ASP A 10 -11.29 4.23 -14.91
N GLU A 11 -11.61 3.03 -14.42
CA GLU A 11 -12.98 2.64 -14.07
C GLU A 11 -13.56 3.57 -12.98
N ILE A 12 -12.83 3.73 -11.87
CA ILE A 12 -13.29 4.57 -10.74
C ILE A 12 -13.39 6.03 -11.16
N SER A 13 -12.42 6.54 -11.93
CA SER A 13 -12.45 7.91 -12.44
C SER A 13 -13.63 8.15 -13.39
N LYS A 14 -13.97 7.20 -14.26
CA LYS A 14 -15.15 7.33 -15.15
C LYS A 14 -16.47 7.29 -14.38
N GLN A 15 -16.57 6.47 -13.33
CA GLN A 15 -17.79 6.35 -12.53
C GLN A 15 -18.02 7.56 -11.62
N THR A 16 -16.96 8.12 -11.05
CA THR A 16 -17.06 9.16 -10.01
C THR A 16 -16.77 10.58 -10.50
N GLY A 17 -16.11 10.73 -11.65
CA GLY A 17 -15.60 12.01 -12.14
C GLY A 17 -14.34 12.52 -11.40
N ASN A 18 -13.84 11.78 -10.41
CA ASN A 18 -12.70 12.19 -9.58
C ASN A 18 -11.39 11.53 -10.06
N PRO A 19 -10.23 12.22 -9.90
CA PRO A 19 -8.95 11.66 -10.31
C PRO A 19 -8.52 10.50 -9.39
N VAL A 20 -7.98 9.44 -9.98
CA VAL A 20 -7.35 8.31 -9.28
C VAL A 20 -5.92 8.15 -9.78
N LEU A 21 -4.95 8.05 -8.85
CA LEU A 21 -3.55 7.82 -9.17
C LEU A 21 -3.18 6.36 -8.91
N PRO A 22 -2.99 5.53 -9.94
CA PRO A 22 -2.46 4.18 -9.75
C PRO A 22 -0.94 4.25 -9.48
N VAL A 23 -0.49 3.56 -8.41
CA VAL A 23 0.93 3.43 -8.07
C VAL A 23 1.28 1.97 -7.89
N HIS A 24 2.32 1.50 -8.59
CA HIS A 24 2.85 0.16 -8.37
C HIS A 24 3.64 0.12 -7.06
N LEU A 25 3.19 -0.72 -6.12
CA LEU A 25 3.77 -0.79 -4.78
C LEU A 25 3.77 -2.24 -4.25
N ASP A 26 4.93 -2.68 -3.76
CA ASP A 26 5.04 -3.80 -2.82
C ASP A 26 5.28 -3.22 -1.43
N ILE A 27 4.28 -3.32 -0.55
CA ILE A 27 4.35 -2.71 0.79
C ILE A 27 5.42 -3.34 1.69
N ARG A 28 6.00 -4.49 1.30
CA ARG A 28 7.11 -5.11 2.02
C ARG A 28 8.44 -4.37 1.83
N ASP A 29 8.52 -3.47 0.85
CA ASP A 29 9.70 -2.66 0.57
C ASP A 29 9.49 -1.22 1.06
N PRO A 30 10.18 -0.79 2.15
CA PRO A 30 10.09 0.57 2.66
C PRO A 30 10.46 1.65 1.64
N ALA A 31 11.39 1.38 0.71
CA ALA A 31 11.77 2.34 -0.31
C ALA A 31 10.65 2.53 -1.34
N ALA A 32 10.00 1.45 -1.76
CA ALA A 32 8.83 1.50 -2.61
C ALA A 32 7.66 2.25 -1.94
N VAL A 33 7.45 2.04 -0.64
CA VAL A 33 6.45 2.80 0.15
C VAL A 33 6.75 4.30 0.11
N SER A 34 8.00 4.70 0.37
CA SER A 34 8.37 6.12 0.33
C SER A 34 8.14 6.75 -1.05
N HIS A 35 8.52 6.06 -2.13
CA HIS A 35 8.23 6.52 -3.50
C HIS A 35 6.73 6.65 -3.81
N ALA A 36 5.90 5.78 -3.24
CA ALA A 36 4.45 5.86 -3.41
C ALA A 36 3.86 7.10 -2.70
N PHE A 37 4.39 7.46 -1.53
CA PHE A 37 4.04 8.71 -0.86
C PHE A 37 4.54 9.93 -1.64
N ASP A 38 5.72 9.89 -2.25
CA ASP A 38 6.21 10.98 -3.11
C ASP A 38 5.25 11.24 -4.28
N ALA A 39 4.78 10.17 -4.95
CA ALA A 39 3.84 10.28 -6.05
C ALA A 39 2.47 10.83 -5.59
N CYS A 40 1.97 10.38 -4.44
CA CYS A 40 0.72 10.88 -3.85
C CYS A 40 0.83 12.36 -3.49
N GLU A 41 1.91 12.74 -2.79
CA GLU A 41 2.17 14.10 -2.35
C GLU A 41 2.31 15.06 -3.53
N ALA A 42 3.03 14.67 -4.59
CA ALA A 42 3.16 15.46 -5.79
C ALA A 42 1.83 15.71 -6.53
N LYS A 43 0.89 14.77 -6.45
CA LYS A 43 -0.38 14.83 -7.19
C LYS A 43 -1.54 15.43 -6.38
N PHE A 44 -1.63 15.08 -5.10
CA PHE A 44 -2.78 15.34 -4.23
C PHE A 44 -2.42 15.97 -2.89
N GLY A 45 -1.12 16.09 -2.55
CA GLY A 45 -0.68 16.40 -1.20
C GLY A 45 -0.67 15.18 -0.28
N LEU A 46 -0.45 15.39 1.02
CA LEU A 46 -0.41 14.31 2.00
C LEU A 46 -1.80 13.65 2.18
N PRO A 47 -1.85 12.33 2.42
CA PRO A 47 -3.11 11.63 2.58
C PRO A 47 -3.79 11.97 3.91
N HIS A 48 -5.06 12.35 3.84
CA HIS A 48 -5.91 12.54 5.03
C HIS A 48 -6.45 11.21 5.59
N ILE A 49 -6.58 10.20 4.73
CA ILE A 49 -7.11 8.88 5.07
C ILE A 49 -6.14 7.84 4.53
N ILE A 50 -5.77 6.89 5.38
CA ILE A 50 -4.92 5.75 5.01
C ILE A 50 -5.71 4.48 5.32
N ILE A 51 -5.86 3.64 4.29
CA ILE A 51 -6.54 2.35 4.40
C ILE A 51 -5.51 1.26 4.16
N ASN A 52 -5.02 0.65 5.23
CA ASN A 52 -4.12 -0.51 5.17
C ASN A 52 -4.94 -1.77 4.87
N ASN A 53 -5.22 -2.03 3.59
CA ASN A 53 -6.03 -3.15 3.13
C ASN A 53 -5.23 -4.31 2.53
N ALA A 54 -4.01 -4.05 2.03
CA ALA A 54 -3.23 -5.09 1.35
C ALA A 54 -2.87 -6.23 2.31
N ALA A 55 -3.14 -7.47 1.89
CA ALA A 55 -2.96 -8.66 2.69
C ALA A 55 -2.55 -9.87 1.84
N GLY A 56 -1.96 -10.87 2.49
CA GLY A 56 -1.69 -12.18 1.92
C GLY A 56 -2.14 -13.26 2.89
N ASN A 57 -2.78 -14.30 2.38
CA ASN A 57 -3.26 -15.42 3.19
C ASN A 57 -3.06 -16.76 2.47
N PHE A 58 -2.78 -17.82 3.25
CA PHE A 58 -2.71 -19.19 2.76
C PHE A 58 -3.74 -20.04 3.49
N ILE A 59 -4.66 -20.65 2.73
CA ILE A 59 -5.55 -21.66 3.28
C ILE A 59 -4.77 -22.98 3.32
N SER A 60 -4.18 -23.28 4.48
CA SER A 60 -3.40 -24.50 4.72
C SER A 60 -3.52 -24.91 6.18
N PRO A 61 -3.54 -26.22 6.50
CA PRO A 61 -3.24 -26.68 7.84
C PRO A 61 -1.90 -26.10 8.31
N SER A 62 -1.86 -25.60 9.55
CA SER A 62 -0.72 -24.85 10.07
C SER A 62 0.57 -25.68 10.11
N GLU A 63 0.46 -27.00 10.33
CA GLU A 63 1.58 -27.94 10.35
C GLU A 63 2.24 -28.14 8.97
N ARG A 64 1.59 -27.67 7.88
CA ARG A 64 2.12 -27.71 6.51
C ARG A 64 2.69 -26.38 6.05
N LEU A 65 2.57 -25.32 6.84
CA LEU A 65 3.12 -24.02 6.50
C LEU A 65 4.65 -24.07 6.62
N SER A 66 5.33 -23.73 5.53
CA SER A 66 6.78 -23.52 5.59
C SER A 66 7.09 -22.22 6.35
N PRO A 67 8.29 -22.09 6.95
CA PRO A 67 8.74 -20.83 7.54
C PRO A 67 8.65 -19.65 6.56
N ASN A 68 8.89 -19.88 5.27
CA ASN A 68 8.78 -18.83 4.25
C ASN A 68 7.32 -18.43 3.96
N ALA A 69 6.37 -19.38 3.98
CA ALA A 69 4.95 -19.07 3.83
C ALA A 69 4.46 -18.19 4.99
N TRP A 70 4.82 -18.56 6.22
CA TRP A 70 4.52 -17.74 7.40
C TRP A 70 5.17 -16.35 7.31
N LYS A 71 6.47 -16.28 7.01
CA LYS A 71 7.20 -15.01 6.85
C LYS A 71 6.53 -14.11 5.80
N THR A 72 6.08 -14.67 4.69
CA THR A 72 5.41 -13.91 3.63
C THR A 72 4.14 -13.24 4.14
N VAL A 73 3.32 -13.93 4.93
CA VAL A 73 2.11 -13.35 5.53
C VAL A 73 2.48 -12.22 6.50
N ILE A 74 3.46 -12.45 7.38
CA ILE A 74 3.94 -11.43 8.33
C ILE A 74 4.48 -10.20 7.60
N ASP A 75 5.28 -10.41 6.55
CA ASP A 75 5.88 -9.30 5.81
C ASP A 75 4.82 -8.46 5.10
N ILE A 76 3.82 -9.08 4.47
CA ILE A 76 2.76 -8.34 3.77
C ILE A 76 1.87 -7.63 4.79
N VAL A 77 1.31 -8.37 5.75
CA VAL A 77 0.20 -7.88 6.58
C VAL A 77 0.71 -7.00 7.72
N LEU A 78 1.71 -7.46 8.48
CA LEU A 78 2.20 -6.74 9.66
C LEU A 78 3.27 -5.71 9.27
N ASN A 79 4.37 -6.17 8.68
CA ASN A 79 5.50 -5.29 8.38
C ASN A 79 5.12 -4.25 7.33
N GLY A 80 4.40 -4.65 6.27
CA GLY A 80 3.97 -3.73 5.23
C GLY A 80 3.03 -2.64 5.73
N THR A 81 2.03 -3.00 6.56
CA THR A 81 1.17 -2.03 7.25
C THR A 81 1.99 -1.08 8.13
N ALA A 82 2.98 -1.61 8.85
CA ALA A 82 3.86 -0.79 9.68
C ALA A 82 4.69 0.18 8.84
N TYR A 83 5.26 -0.24 7.71
CA TYR A 83 6.06 0.64 6.84
C TYR A 83 5.23 1.78 6.25
N VAL A 84 4.02 1.49 5.75
CA VAL A 84 3.08 2.52 5.27
C VAL A 84 2.73 3.51 6.39
N THR A 85 2.41 2.99 7.57
CA THR A 85 1.99 3.82 8.72
C THR A 85 3.14 4.67 9.25
N LEU A 86 4.36 4.12 9.32
CA LEU A 86 5.55 4.84 9.77
C LEU A 86 5.95 5.94 8.79
N GLU A 87 5.88 5.68 7.48
CA GLU A 87 6.16 6.69 6.45
C GLU A 87 5.16 7.84 6.52
N ALA A 88 3.86 7.50 6.55
CA ALA A 88 2.80 8.49 6.72
C ALA A 88 2.97 9.34 7.97
N GLY A 89 3.14 8.69 9.13
CA GLY A 89 3.28 9.36 10.42
C GLY A 89 4.46 10.34 10.42
N LYS A 90 5.62 9.94 9.87
CA LYS A 90 6.77 10.83 9.74
C LYS A 90 6.45 12.08 8.91
N ARG A 91 5.79 11.92 7.75
CA ARG A 91 5.45 13.05 6.86
C ARG A 91 4.39 13.96 7.46
N LEU A 92 3.31 13.40 8.02
CA LEU A 92 2.22 14.14 8.66
C LEU A 92 2.73 14.94 9.87
N ILE A 93 3.49 14.31 10.78
CA ILE A 93 4.10 14.99 11.93
C ILE A 93 5.02 16.13 11.46
N LYS A 94 5.86 15.90 10.44
CA LYS A 94 6.74 16.93 9.88
C LYS A 94 5.95 18.10 9.28
N ALA A 95 4.79 17.83 8.69
CA ALA A 95 3.90 18.83 8.12
C ALA A 95 2.97 19.50 9.15
N GLY A 96 2.95 19.03 10.40
CA GLY A 96 2.04 19.52 11.44
C GLY A 96 0.58 19.12 11.22
N GLN A 97 0.33 17.97 10.59
CA GLN A 97 -0.98 17.38 10.33
C GLN A 97 -1.27 16.17 11.22
#